data_AF-A0A7V2QLQ5-F1
#
_entry.id   AF-A0A7V2QLQ5-F1
#
_cell.length_a   1.000
_cell.length_b   1.000
_cell.length_c   1.000
_cell.angle_alpha   90.00
_cell.angle_beta   90.00
_cell.angle_gamma   90.00
#
_symmetry.space_group_name_H-M   'P 1'
#
loop_
_entity.id
_entity.type
_entity.pdbx_description
1 polymer ?
#
loop_
_entity_poly.entity_id
_entity_poly.type
_entity_poly.pdbx_seq_one_letter_code
_entity_poly.pdbx_strand_id
1 'polypeptide(L)'
;MPAACGIACEICGFIEECGGCVPGTDPQAPERAQALRRMMGAPCPVFECAIKKKVDYCLRCSEFPCERHYRWEIPYSKRLLDIFKDWKEGKYTKA
;
A
#
# COMPACT_ATOMS: atom_id res chain seq x y z
N MET A 1 2.93 7.93 10.70
CA MET A 1 2.79 8.32 9.31
C MET A 1 2.27 7.13 8.53
N PRO A 2 1.20 7.27 7.74
CA PRO A 2 0.72 6.19 6.87
C PRO A 2 1.77 5.87 5.80
N ALA A 3 1.98 4.59 5.52
CA ALA A 3 2.75 4.12 4.39
C ALA A 3 1.92 4.22 3.09
N ALA A 4 2.59 4.07 1.93
CA ALA A 4 1.90 4.05 0.64
C ALA A 4 0.73 3.06 0.56
N CYS A 5 0.80 1.89 1.22
CA CYS A 5 -0.32 0.94 1.22
C CYS A 5 -1.53 1.38 2.07
N GLY A 6 -1.39 2.41 2.92
CA GLY A 6 -2.43 2.90 3.82
C GLY A 6 -2.27 2.44 5.28
N ILE A 7 -1.35 1.52 5.57
CA ILE A 7 -1.05 1.09 6.95
C ILE A 7 -0.22 2.15 7.64
N ALA A 8 -0.64 2.57 8.83
CA ALA A 8 0.19 3.38 9.72
C ALA A 8 1.29 2.51 10.32
N CYS A 9 2.50 2.58 9.76
CA CYS A 9 3.61 1.73 10.21
C CYS A 9 3.98 1.98 11.68
N GLU A 10 3.76 3.19 12.21
CA GLU A 10 4.06 3.54 13.60
C GLU A 10 3.23 2.78 14.65
N ILE A 11 2.10 2.20 14.26
CA ILE A 11 1.28 1.34 15.12
C ILE A 11 1.39 -0.15 14.73
N CYS A 12 2.19 -0.47 13.72
CA CYS A 12 2.39 -1.84 13.30
C CYS A 12 3.26 -2.57 14.32
N GLY A 13 2.81 -3.74 14.78
CA GLY A 13 3.58 -4.57 15.71
C GLY A 13 4.89 -5.12 15.16
N PHE A 14 5.21 -4.86 13.90
CA PHE A 14 6.45 -5.30 13.22
C PHE A 14 7.38 -4.14 12.83
N ILE A 15 7.19 -2.95 13.42
CA ILE A 15 7.97 -1.76 13.07
C ILE A 15 9.46 -1.92 13.39
N GLU A 16 9.80 -2.63 14.46
CA GLU A 16 11.19 -2.86 14.89
C GLU A 16 11.94 -3.80 13.93
N GLU A 17 11.24 -4.74 13.30
CA GLU A 17 11.82 -5.69 12.35
C GLU A 17 11.98 -5.06 10.97
N CYS A 18 10.96 -4.31 10.52
CA CYS A 18 10.97 -3.79 9.16
C CYS A 18 11.51 -2.37 9.06
N GLY A 19 11.37 -1.52 10.08
CA GLY A 19 11.70 -0.08 10.05
C GLY A 19 10.65 0.80 9.38
N GLY A 20 9.49 0.25 9.01
CA GLY A 20 8.33 1.00 8.50
C GLY A 20 8.42 1.50 7.06
N CYS A 21 7.33 2.01 6.51
CA CYS A 21 7.27 2.54 5.14
C CYS A 21 6.76 3.98 5.15
N VAL A 22 7.00 4.69 4.05
CA VAL A 22 6.61 6.10 3.86
C VAL A 22 5.59 6.23 2.71
N PRO A 23 4.94 7.39 2.53
CA PRO A 23 4.13 7.67 1.35
C PRO A 23 4.95 7.53 0.05
N GLY A 24 4.31 7.18 -1.07
CA GLY A 24 5.01 7.02 -2.35
C GLY A 24 5.58 8.32 -2.93
N THR A 25 5.09 9.46 -2.47
CA THR A 25 5.58 10.80 -2.84
C THR A 25 6.66 11.35 -1.90
N ASP A 26 7.00 10.61 -0.84
CA ASP A 26 8.03 11.05 0.10
C ASP A 26 9.41 11.12 -0.59
N PRO A 27 10.20 12.18 -0.41
CA PRO A 27 11.55 12.28 -0.97
C PRO A 27 12.47 11.10 -0.60
N GLN A 28 12.28 10.48 0.56
CA GLN A 28 13.05 9.34 1.05
C GLN A 28 12.53 7.99 0.51
N ALA A 29 11.37 7.97 -0.16
CA ALA A 29 10.74 6.73 -0.62
C ALA A 29 11.65 5.88 -1.52
N PRO A 30 12.43 6.43 -2.49
CA PRO A 30 13.32 5.62 -3.33
C PRO A 30 14.42 4.91 -2.53
N GLU A 31 15.06 5.60 -1.59
CA GLU A 31 16.08 5.01 -0.72
C GLU A 31 15.45 3.95 0.20
N ARG A 32 14.30 4.27 0.79
CA ARG A 32 13.58 3.34 1.67
C ARG A 32 13.14 2.06 0.95
N ALA A 33 12.68 2.18 -0.30
CA ALA A 33 12.29 1.02 -1.12
C ALA A 33 13.49 0.10 -1.39
N GLN A 34 14.68 0.65 -1.62
CA GLN A 34 15.91 -0.14 -1.77
C GLN A 34 16.29 -0.86 -0.47
N ALA A 35 16.20 -0.18 0.68
CA ALA A 35 16.46 -0.78 1.98
C ALA A 35 15.50 -1.96 2.28
N LEU A 36 14.20 -1.77 2.04
CA LEU A 36 13.18 -2.83 2.18
C LEU A 36 13.44 -4.01 1.24
N ARG A 37 13.83 -3.74 -0.01
CA ARG A 37 14.16 -4.79 -0.97
C ARG A 37 15.34 -5.65 -0.51
N ARG A 38 16.38 -5.04 0.08
CA ARG A 38 17.53 -5.76 0.63
C ARG A 38 17.13 -6.62 1.83
N MET A 39 16.28 -6.08 2.71
CA MET A 39 15.81 -6.77 3.91
C MET A 39 14.87 -7.94 3.59
N MET A 40 13.85 -7.73 2.75
CA MET A 40 12.83 -8.75 2.44
C MET A 40 13.27 -9.73 1.35
N GLY A 41 14.40 -9.47 0.68
CA GLY A 41 14.85 -10.24 -0.49
C GLY A 41 14.05 -9.99 -1.78
N ALA A 42 12.95 -9.25 -1.69
CA ALA A 42 12.08 -8.91 -2.82
C ALA A 42 11.52 -7.48 -2.67
N PRO A 43 11.21 -6.78 -3.78
CA PRO A 43 10.59 -5.47 -3.72
C PRO A 43 9.15 -5.54 -3.20
N CYS A 44 8.70 -4.51 -2.49
CA CYS A 44 7.28 -4.33 -2.20
C CYS A 44 6.55 -3.82 -3.45
N PRO A 45 5.68 -4.63 -4.10
CA PRO A 45 5.13 -4.32 -5.41
C PRO A 45 4.19 -3.11 -5.39
N VAL A 46 3.49 -2.88 -4.27
CA VAL A 46 2.59 -1.72 -4.11
C VAL A 46 3.38 -0.44 -3.83
N PHE A 47 4.46 -0.52 -3.06
CA PHE A 47 5.27 0.64 -2.72
C PHE A 47 6.08 1.15 -3.92
N GLU A 48 6.74 0.25 -4.66
CA GLU A 48 7.44 0.63 -5.91
C GLU A 48 6.47 1.24 -6.93
N CYS A 49 5.25 0.69 -7.04
CA CYS A 49 4.24 1.24 -7.93
C CYS A 49 3.82 2.65 -7.50
N ALA A 50 3.63 2.90 -6.20
CA ALA A 50 3.25 4.21 -5.69
C ALA A 50 4.35 5.26 -5.97
N ILE A 51 5.61 4.90 -5.73
CA ILE A 51 6.78 5.76 -6.06
C ILE A 51 6.80 6.08 -7.56
N LYS A 52 6.72 5.06 -8.42
CA LYS A 52 6.79 5.24 -9.88
C LYS A 52 5.64 6.09 -10.42
N LYS A 53 4.44 5.91 -9.87
CA LYS A 53 3.25 6.68 -10.27
C LYS A 53 3.13 8.03 -9.55
N LYS A 54 4.04 8.35 -8.62
CA LYS A 54 3.98 9.55 -7.76
C LYS A 54 2.66 9.68 -7.02
N VAL A 55 2.17 8.55 -6.48
CA VAL A 55 0.96 8.47 -5.67
C VAL A 55 1.37 8.41 -4.20
N ASP A 56 0.76 9.24 -3.37
CA ASP A 56 1.01 9.28 -1.92
C ASP A 56 0.57 7.96 -1.26
N TYR A 57 -0.70 7.60 -1.43
CA TYR A 57 -1.36 6.45 -0.82
C TYR A 57 -2.20 5.69 -1.83
N CYS A 58 -2.06 4.36 -1.88
CA CYS A 58 -2.85 3.48 -2.72
C CYS A 58 -4.35 3.66 -2.50
N LEU A 59 -4.80 3.87 -1.26
CA LEU A 59 -6.21 4.12 -0.95
C LEU A 59 -6.79 5.37 -1.63
N ARG A 60 -5.95 6.35 -2.00
CA ARG A 60 -6.33 7.55 -2.78
C ARG A 60 -6.14 7.38 -4.29
N CYS A 61 -5.49 6.30 -4.72
CA CYS A 61 -5.31 6.01 -6.13
C CYS A 61 -6.68 5.74 -6.79
N SER A 62 -6.90 6.34 -7.96
CA SER A 62 -8.12 6.14 -8.75
C SER A 62 -8.32 4.67 -9.12
N GLU A 63 -7.24 3.96 -9.41
CA GLU A 63 -7.24 2.54 -9.80
C GLU A 63 -7.39 1.56 -8.62
N PHE A 64 -7.31 2.01 -7.37
CA PHE A 64 -7.43 1.11 -6.22
C PHE A 64 -8.89 0.69 -5.97
N PRO A 65 -9.19 -0.57 -5.62
CA PRO A 65 -8.29 -1.72 -5.55
C PRO A 65 -7.91 -2.21 -6.96
N CYS A 66 -6.61 -2.42 -7.21
CA CYS A 66 -6.09 -2.78 -8.54
C CYS A 66 -5.53 -4.21 -8.58
N GLU A 67 -5.24 -4.71 -9.78
CA GLU A 67 -4.72 -6.07 -10.01
C GLU A 67 -3.48 -6.39 -9.15
N ARG A 68 -2.58 -5.43 -8.91
CA ARG A 68 -1.42 -5.65 -8.03
C ARG A 68 -1.83 -6.02 -6.60
N HIS A 69 -2.87 -5.38 -6.07
CA HIS A 69 -3.37 -5.71 -4.73
C HIS A 69 -4.03 -7.09 -4.73
N TYR A 70 -4.81 -7.42 -5.76
CA TYR A 70 -5.41 -8.76 -5.88
C TYR A 70 -4.38 -9.88 -6.09
N ARG A 71 -3.29 -9.61 -6.80
CA ARG A 71 -2.24 -10.59 -7.08
C ARG A 71 -1.39 -10.90 -5.85
N TRP A 72 -1.05 -9.87 -5.07
CA TRP A 72 -0.12 -10.01 -3.96
C TRP A 72 -0.78 -10.11 -2.59
N GLU A 73 -2.05 -9.69 -2.48
CA GLU A 73 -2.86 -9.71 -1.25
C GLU A 73 -2.14 -9.12 -0.01
N ILE A 74 -1.22 -8.18 -0.22
CA ILE A 74 -0.45 -7.51 0.83
C ILE A 74 -0.74 -6.00 0.78
N PRO A 75 -1.16 -5.38 1.89
CA PRO A 75 -1.51 -5.99 3.19
C PRO A 75 -2.97 -6.48 3.25
N TYR A 76 -3.72 -6.40 2.14
CA TYR A 76 -5.15 -6.63 2.12
C TYR A 76 -5.50 -7.96 1.45
N SER A 77 -6.21 -8.81 2.17
CA SER A 77 -6.82 -10.02 1.58
C SER A 77 -7.80 -9.66 0.47
N LYS A 78 -8.01 -10.61 -0.46
CA LYS A 78 -9.00 -10.50 -1.54
C LYS A 78 -10.36 -10.06 -1.01
N ARG A 79 -10.83 -10.63 0.11
CA ARG A 79 -12.13 -10.29 0.69
C ARG A 79 -12.24 -8.81 1.04
N LEU A 80 -11.20 -8.23 1.63
CA LEU A 80 -11.21 -6.80 1.98
C LEU A 80 -11.12 -5.91 0.72
N LEU A 81 -10.33 -6.33 -0.27
CA LEU A 81 -10.28 -5.65 -1.57
C LEU A 81 -11.63 -5.65 -2.28
N ASP A 82 -12.36 -6.77 -2.24
CA ASP A 82 -13.72 -6.87 -2.79
C ASP A 82 -14.68 -5.88 -2.09
N ILE A 83 -14.60 -5.74 -0.75
CA ILE A 83 -15.38 -4.76 0.00
C ILE A 83 -15.06 -3.32 -0.42
N PHE A 84 -13.77 -2.97 -0.55
CA PHE A 84 -13.37 -1.64 -1.03
C PHE A 84 -13.88 -1.34 -2.44
N LYS A 85 -13.86 -2.35 -3.32
CA LYS A 85 -14.38 -2.25 -4.68
C LYS A 85 -15.88 -1.96 -4.65
N ASP A 86 -16.64 -2.74 -3.90
CA ASP A 86 -18.09 -2.58 -3.79
C ASP A 86 -18.49 -1.23 -3.18
N TRP A 87 -17.73 -0.70 -2.21
CA TRP A 87 -17.94 0.65 -1.68
C TRP A 87 -17.72 1.74 -2.74
N LYS A 88 -16.66 1.62 -3.56
CA LYS A 88 -16.41 2.55 -4.67
C LYS A 88 -17.48 2.46 -5.76
N GLU A 89 -18.06 1.29 -5.98
CA GLU A 89 -19.15 1.05 -6.94
C GLU A 89 -20.54 1.42 -6.38
N GLY A 90 -20.64 1.90 -5.14
CA GLY A 90 -21.91 2.33 -4.55
C GLY A 90 -22.87 1.19 -4.16
N LYS A 91 -22.38 -0.05 -4.01
CA LYS A 91 -23.24 -1.19 -3.65
C LYS A 91 -23.76 -1.15 -2.22
N TYR A 92 -23.14 -0.35 -1.36
CA TYR A 92 -23.47 -0.21 0.05
C TYR A 92 -23.92 1.20 0.46
N THR A 93 -24.03 2.13 -0.49
CA THR A 93 -24.72 3.40 -0.22
C THR A 93 -26.21 3.08 -0.06
N LYS A 94 -26.70 3.18 1.17
CA LYS A 94 -28.15 3.26 1.43
C LYS A 94 -28.70 4.41 0.57
N ALA A 95 -29.79 4.13 -0.13
CA ALA A 95 -30.64 5.13 -0.75
C ALA A 95 -31.06 6.21 0.27
#